data_AF-A0A0F9DNF4-F1
#
_entry.id   AF-A0A0F9DNF4-F1
#
_cell.length_a   1.000
_cell.length_b   1.000
_cell.length_c   1.000
_cell.angle_alpha   90.00
_cell.angle_beta   90.00
_cell.angle_gamma   90.00
#
_symmetry.space_group_name_H-M   'P 1'
#
loop_
_entity.id
_entity.type
_entity.pdbx_description
1 polymer ?
#
loop_
_entity_poly.entity_id
_entity_poly.type
_entity_poly.pdbx_seq_one_letter_code
_entity_poly.pdbx_strand_id
1 'polypeptide(L)' 'MTQAETSELIALWHTARIAGAVSDHERILWAAKEFAKTNGCPHLVAYKILSSELRGKEIA' A
#
# COMPACT_ATOMS: atom_id res chain seq x y z
N MET A 1 5.42 2.90 11.77
CA MET A 1 4.99 1.67 11.09
C MET A 1 6.12 0.67 11.21
N THR A 2 5.80 -0.54 11.65
CA THR A 2 6.71 -1.66 11.85
C THR A 2 6.96 -2.38 10.53
N GLN A 3 7.99 -3.22 10.47
CA GLN A 3 8.29 -4.04 9.30
C GLN A 3 7.11 -4.97 8.92
N ALA A 4 6.39 -5.49 9.92
CA ALA A 4 5.23 -6.35 9.70
C ALA A 4 4.09 -5.60 8.99
N GLU A 5 3.75 -4.41 9.48
CA GLU A 5 2.75 -3.52 8.89
C GLU A 5 3.11 -3.12 7.44
N THR A 6 4.38 -2.81 7.18
CA THR A 6 4.84 -2.51 5.81
C THR A 6 4.70 -3.71 4.88
N SER A 7 4.96 -4.92 5.38
CA SER A 7 4.85 -6.15 4.58
C SER A 7 3.39 -6.48 4.24
N GLU A 8 2.47 -6.28 5.19
CA GLU A 8 1.02 -6.38 4.97
C GLU A 8 0.54 -5.36 3.93
N LEU A 9 1.00 -4.13 4.03
CA LEU A 9 0.65 -3.05 3.10
C LEU A 9 1.10 -3.35 1.66
N ILE A 10 2.28 -3.95 1.49
CA ILE A 10 2.77 -4.42 0.18
C ILE A 10 1.91 -5.60 -0.33
N ALA A 11 1.52 -6.53 0.54
CA ALA A 11 0.64 -7.64 0.15
C ALA A 11 -0.73 -7.13 -0.34
N LEU A 12 -1.31 -6.14 0.34
CA LEU A 12 -2.55 -5.48 -0.09
C LEU A 12 -2.40 -4.80 -1.46
N TRP A 13 -1.25 -4.19 -1.76
CA TRP A 13 -0.98 -3.60 -3.07
C TRP A 13 -0.94 -4.63 -4.21
N HIS A 14 -0.45 -5.85 -3.95
CA HIS A 14 -0.53 -6.94 -4.92
C HIS A 14 -1.97 -7.41 -5.13
N THR A 15 -2.76 -7.53 -4.05
CA THR A 15 -4.18 -7.91 -4.10
C THR A 15 -5.05 -6.87 -4.79
N ALA A 16 -4.67 -5.59 -4.75
CA ALA A 16 -5.43 -4.50 -5.35
C ALA A 16 -5.74 -4.71 -6.85
N ARG A 17 -4.87 -5.41 -7.59
CA ARG A 17 -5.10 -5.75 -9.00
C ARG A 17 -6.28 -6.72 -9.18
N ILE A 18 -6.44 -7.67 -8.26
CA ILE A 18 -7.57 -8.61 -8.25
C ILE A 18 -8.87 -7.88 -7.93
N ALA A 19 -8.79 -6.84 -7.08
CA ALA A 19 -9.91 -5.97 -6.75
C ALA A 19 -10.25 -4.92 -7.83
N GLY A 20 -9.57 -4.94 -8.98
CA GLY A 20 -9.86 -4.06 -10.13
C GLY A 20 -9.13 -2.72 -10.14
N ALA A 21 -8.18 -2.46 -9.22
CA ALA A 21 -7.30 -1.30 -9.30
C ALA A 21 -6.22 -1.54 -10.38
N VAL A 22 -6.29 -0.81 -11.49
CA VAL A 22 -5.51 -1.11 -12.71
C VAL A 22 -4.20 -0.33 -12.79
N SER A 23 -4.18 0.89 -12.28
CA SER A 23 -2.96 1.71 -12.21
C SER A 23 -2.25 1.55 -10.87
N ASP A 24 -0.93 1.78 -10.84
CA ASP A 24 -0.18 1.73 -9.57
C ASP A 24 -0.70 2.76 -8.57
N HIS A 25 -1.14 3.93 -9.04
CA HIS A 25 -1.76 4.94 -8.19
C HIS A 25 -3.04 4.43 -7.52
N GLU A 26 -3.95 3.82 -8.29
CA GLU A 26 -5.17 3.22 -7.74
C GLU A 26 -4.85 2.08 -6.79
N ARG A 27 -3.85 1.26 -7.10
CA ARG A 27 -3.43 0.14 -6.25
C ARG A 27 -2.88 0.62 -4.92
N ILE A 28 -2.08 1.68 -4.91
CA ILE A 28 -1.55 2.30 -3.68
C ILE A 28 -2.70 2.89 -2.85
N LEU A 29 -3.63 3.62 -3.49
CA LEU A 29 -4.81 4.18 -2.83
C LEU A 29 -5.70 3.11 -2.23
N TRP A 30 -5.95 2.02 -2.97
CA TRP A 30 -6.73 0.89 -2.51
C TRP A 30 -6.09 0.22 -1.30
N ALA A 31 -4.80 -0.14 -1.41
CA ALA A 31 -4.07 -0.79 -0.32
C ALA A 31 -4.01 0.08 0.94
N ALA A 32 -3.76 1.39 0.79
CA ALA A 32 -3.73 2.32 1.89
C ALA A 32 -5.09 2.46 2.60
N LYS A 33 -6.20 2.43 1.86
CA LYS A 33 -7.55 2.46 2.42
C LYS A 33 -7.90 1.17 3.15
N GLU A 34 -7.59 0.02 2.57
CA GLU A 34 -7.85 -1.28 3.23
C GLU A 34 -7.01 -1.44 4.50
N PHE A 35 -5.73 -1.08 4.44
CA PHE A 35 -4.86 -1.12 5.61
C PHE A 35 -5.33 -0.18 6.73
N ALA A 36 -5.83 1.02 6.37
CA ALA A 36 -6.39 1.96 7.32
C ALA A 36 -7.64 1.43 8.04
N LYS A 37 -8.50 0.67 7.34
CA LYS A 37 -9.69 0.05 7.93
C LYS A 37 -9.33 -1.00 8.97
N THR A 38 -8.34 -1.84 8.68
CA THR A 38 -7.94 -2.97 9.55
C THR A 38 -7.10 -2.52 10.74
N ASN A 39 -6.15 -1.61 10.51
CA ASN A 39 -5.12 -1.25 11.50
C ASN A 39 -5.38 0.09 12.20
N GLY A 40 -6.48 0.80 11.87
CA GLY A 40 -6.85 2.07 12.50
C GLY A 40 -5.87 3.22 12.21
N CYS A 41 -5.01 3.09 11.21
CA CYS A 41 -4.05 4.13 10.84
C CYS A 41 -4.65 5.11 9.81
N PRO A 42 -4.19 6.37 9.74
CA PRO A 42 -4.60 7.28 8.69
C PRO A 42 -4.14 6.79 7.31
N HIS A 43 -5.07 6.65 6.35
CA HIS A 43 -4.74 6.15 5.00
C HIS A 43 -3.65 6.98 4.29
N LEU A 44 -3.51 8.27 4.58
CA LEU A 44 -2.45 9.12 4.02
C LEU A 44 -1.05 8.69 4.47
N VAL A 45 -0.92 8.17 5.70
CA VAL A 45 0.36 7.67 6.22
C VAL A 45 0.73 6.38 5.49
N ALA A 46 -0.22 5.43 5.38
CA ALA A 46 -0.03 4.19 4.62
C ALA A 46 0.30 4.48 3.15
N TYR A 47 -0.42 5.41 2.52
CA TYR A 47 -0.15 5.86 1.16
C TYR A 47 1.29 6.37 0.99
N LYS A 48 1.73 7.28 1.89
CA LYS A 48 3.07 7.87 1.82
C LYS A 48 4.17 6.82 1.99
N ILE A 49 4.00 5.88 2.91
CA ILE A 49 4.99 4.82 3.14
C ILE A 49 5.03 3.88 1.95
N LEU A 50 3.88 3.35 1.50
CA LEU A 50 3.84 2.44 0.35
C LEU A 50 4.40 3.09 -0.92
N SER A 51 4.07 4.37 -1.18
CA SER A 51 4.64 5.09 -2.32
C SER A 51 6.17 5.26 -2.22
N SER A 52 6.71 5.43 -1.01
CA SER A 52 8.15 5.53 -0.78
C SER A 52 8.85 4.18 -0.96
N GLU A 53 8.27 3.11 -0.42
CA GLU A 53 8.78 1.73 -0.55
C GLU A 53 8.81 1.26 -2.00
N LEU A 54 7.79 1.61 -2.80
CA LEU A 54 7.75 1.27 -4.22
C LEU A 54 8.75 2.06 -5.05
N ARG A 55 8.95 3.37 -4.76
CA ARG A 55 10.00 4.17 -5.41
C ARG A 55 11.40 3.69 -5.05
N GLY A 56 11.63 3.25 -3.82
CA GLY A 56 12.90 2.67 -3.39
C GLY A 56 13.22 1.32 -4.04
N LYS A 57 12.22 0.69 -4.68
CA LYS A 57 12.35 -0.54 -5.47
C LYS A 57 12.41 -0.30 -6.98
N GLU A 58 12.19 0.93 -7.44
CA GLU A 58 12.59 1.33 -8.79
C GLU A 58 14.10 1.61 -8.78
N ILE A 59 14.82 0.97 -9.72
CA ILE A 59 16.29 0.80 -9.82
C ILE A 59 16.83 -0.46 -9.11
N ALA A 60 16.37 -1.63 -9.55
CA ALA A 60 17.17 -2.87 -9.69
C ALA A 60 16.58 -3.75 -10.79
#